data_AF-A0A833WU28-F1
#
_entry.id   AF-A0A833WU28-F1
#
_cell.length_a   1.000
_cell.length_b   1.000
_cell.length_c   1.000
_cell.angle_alpha   90.00
_cell.angle_beta   90.00
_cell.angle_gamma   90.00
#
_symmetry.space_group_name_H-M   'P 1'
#
loop_
_entity.id
_entity.type
_entity.pdbx_description
1 polymer ?
#
loop_
_entity_poly.entity_id
_entity_poly.type
_entity_poly.pdbx_seq_one_letter_code
_entity_poly.pdbx_strand_id
1 'polypeptide(L)'
;MAPKVLALLATVLLCCIASVAGQDAAPVAIQAHASHILVDTEAEADDLSVQLGEASNLFLKFAQLAKEHSKCPSSRKGGDLGTFDRGQMVPEFDKVAFEGEIGVVHKVKTQFGWHLVLISRRLDGTEEPDKYRDLKQALLKIMPFLGPIILIFIMAYGARGSKGGPRARAFHILVKSEDEADKLFKEIDAAEDKKTKLSELAGKHSTCPSGKKGGDLGMFGRGEMVPQFDKVVFEGEVGELAKVQTQFGWHVLLCTERLGDKKSK
;
A
#
# COMPACT_ATOMS: atom_id res chain seq x y z
N MET A 1 -28.27 -17.18 -26.36
CA MET A 1 -26.92 -16.71 -26.76
C MET A 1 -25.89 -16.74 -25.61
N ALA A 2 -26.29 -16.71 -24.33
CA ALA A 2 -25.39 -16.74 -23.18
C ALA A 2 -24.50 -17.99 -22.96
N PRO A 3 -24.91 -19.25 -23.25
CA PRO A 3 -24.10 -20.41 -22.89
C PRO A 3 -22.86 -20.61 -23.78
N LYS A 4 -22.90 -20.11 -25.03
CA LYS A 4 -21.76 -20.19 -25.96
C LYS A 4 -20.64 -19.20 -25.63
N VAL A 5 -20.98 -18.04 -25.04
CA VAL A 5 -20.00 -17.02 -24.62
C VAL A 5 -19.27 -17.43 -23.34
N LEU A 6 -19.98 -18.09 -22.40
CA LEU A 6 -19.38 -18.58 -21.16
C LEU A 6 -18.43 -19.76 -21.41
N ALA A 7 -18.76 -20.65 -22.35
CA ALA A 7 -17.88 -21.74 -22.77
C ALA A 7 -16.61 -21.23 -23.46
N LEU A 8 -16.70 -20.15 -24.25
CA LEU A 8 -15.57 -19.52 -24.92
C LEU A 8 -14.63 -18.81 -23.93
N LEU A 9 -15.18 -18.13 -22.92
CA LEU A 9 -14.40 -17.51 -21.84
C LEU A 9 -13.68 -18.57 -20.98
N ALA A 10 -14.34 -19.68 -20.67
CA ALA A 10 -13.73 -20.78 -19.92
C ALA A 10 -12.60 -21.47 -20.69
N THR A 11 -12.72 -21.61 -22.01
CA THR A 11 -11.65 -22.18 -22.86
C THR A 11 -10.49 -21.21 -23.08
N VAL A 12 -10.74 -19.91 -23.21
CA VAL A 12 -9.66 -18.90 -23.24
C VAL A 12 -8.92 -18.86 -21.91
N LEU A 13 -9.63 -18.90 -20.78
CA LEU A 13 -9.02 -18.94 -19.46
C LEU A 13 -8.19 -20.22 -19.26
N LEU A 14 -8.68 -21.38 -19.72
CA LEU A 14 -7.96 -22.66 -19.62
C LEU A 14 -6.71 -22.71 -20.52
N CYS A 15 -6.77 -22.12 -21.73
CA CYS A 15 -5.60 -21.96 -22.60
C CYS A 15 -4.55 -21.00 -22.01
N CYS A 16 -4.98 -19.93 -21.32
CA CYS A 16 -4.06 -19.03 -20.63
C CYS A 16 -3.34 -19.71 -19.44
N ILE A 17 -3.99 -20.64 -18.75
CA ILE A 17 -3.39 -21.39 -17.64
C ILE A 17 -2.39 -22.44 -18.14
N ALA A 18 -2.67 -23.08 -19.29
CA ALA A 18 -1.79 -24.09 -19.87
C ALA A 18 -0.44 -23.52 -20.38
N SER A 19 -0.35 -22.21 -20.63
CA SER A 19 0.89 -21.57 -21.09
C SER A 19 1.88 -21.22 -19.97
N VAL A 20 1.54 -21.48 -18.69
CA VAL A 20 2.36 -21.13 -17.51
C VAL A 20 3.08 -22.36 -16.91
N ALA A 21 2.81 -23.56 -17.41
CA ALA A 21 3.50 -24.76 -16.97
C ALA A 21 4.75 -25.00 -17.83
N GLY A 22 5.91 -24.55 -17.33
CA GLY A 22 7.21 -24.95 -17.88
C GLY A 22 8.00 -23.79 -18.45
N GLN A 23 8.59 -22.97 -17.57
CA GLN A 23 9.81 -22.25 -17.89
C GLN A 23 10.77 -22.49 -16.74
N ASP A 24 11.73 -23.38 -16.99
CA ASP A 24 12.90 -23.53 -16.14
C ASP A 24 13.56 -22.16 -15.99
N ALA A 25 13.68 -21.68 -14.75
CA ALA A 25 14.28 -20.39 -14.45
C ALA A 25 15.74 -20.42 -14.92
N ALA A 26 16.03 -19.70 -16.01
CA ALA A 26 17.40 -19.47 -16.46
C ALA A 26 18.23 -18.92 -15.29
N PRO A 27 19.53 -19.27 -15.18
CA PRO A 27 20.40 -18.71 -14.14
C PRO A 27 20.32 -17.19 -14.22
N VAL A 28 19.91 -16.56 -13.11
CA VAL A 28 19.72 -15.12 -13.05
C VAL A 28 21.08 -14.46 -13.19
N ALA A 29 21.30 -13.75 -14.29
CA ALA A 29 22.54 -13.05 -14.55
C ALA A 29 22.81 -12.00 -13.46
N ILE A 30 24.03 -11.99 -12.93
CA ILE A 30 24.45 -11.01 -11.92
C ILE A 30 24.68 -9.67 -12.63
N GLN A 31 23.82 -8.69 -12.33
CA GLN A 31 23.78 -7.39 -12.99
C GLN A 31 23.88 -6.24 -11.99
N ALA A 32 24.59 -5.18 -12.34
CA ALA A 32 24.67 -3.96 -11.54
C ALA A 32 24.18 -2.76 -12.37
N HIS A 33 23.46 -1.86 -11.72
CA HIS A 33 23.11 -0.55 -12.26
C HIS A 33 23.82 0.52 -11.44
N ALA A 34 24.68 1.29 -12.07
CA ALA A 34 25.49 2.30 -11.39
C ALA A 34 25.64 3.58 -12.23
N SER A 35 25.84 4.69 -11.52
CA SER A 35 26.24 5.97 -12.11
C SER A 35 27.66 6.31 -11.69
N HIS A 36 28.39 7.05 -12.51
CA HIS A 36 29.75 7.48 -12.17
C HIS A 36 30.08 8.94 -12.50
N ILE A 37 31.10 9.47 -11.84
CA ILE A 37 31.75 10.74 -12.17
C ILE A 37 33.23 10.45 -12.39
N LEU A 38 33.78 10.86 -13.54
CA LEU A 38 35.20 10.72 -13.86
C LEU A 38 35.90 12.08 -13.79
N VAL A 39 36.94 12.17 -12.97
CA VAL A 39 37.81 13.34 -12.81
C VAL A 39 39.28 12.94 -12.90
N ASP A 40 40.18 13.89 -13.20
CA ASP A 40 41.59 13.57 -13.41
C ASP A 40 42.35 13.42 -12.09
N THR A 41 41.99 14.25 -11.11
CA THR A 41 42.76 14.40 -9.87
C THR A 41 42.02 13.83 -8.66
N GLU A 42 42.78 13.35 -7.68
CA GLU A 42 42.20 12.83 -6.44
C GLU A 42 41.52 13.95 -5.64
N ALA A 43 42.11 15.14 -5.63
CA ALA A 43 41.57 16.31 -4.94
C ALA A 43 40.17 16.68 -5.46
N GLU A 44 39.95 16.67 -6.77
CA GLU A 44 38.61 16.90 -7.34
C GLU A 44 37.61 15.83 -6.91
N ALA A 45 38.04 14.56 -6.85
CA ALA A 45 37.17 13.48 -6.41
C ALA A 45 36.80 13.62 -4.92
N ASP A 46 37.74 14.05 -4.08
CA ASP A 46 37.52 14.27 -2.66
C ASP A 46 36.57 15.45 -2.41
N ASP A 47 36.77 16.57 -3.10
CA ASP A 47 35.88 17.73 -3.01
C ASP A 47 34.44 17.39 -3.43
N LEU A 48 34.28 16.62 -4.51
CA LEU A 48 32.97 16.15 -4.96
C LEU A 48 32.35 15.14 -3.98
N SER A 49 33.16 14.27 -3.36
CA SER A 49 32.69 13.33 -2.35
C SER A 49 32.15 14.05 -1.10
N VAL A 50 32.80 15.14 -0.67
CA VAL A 50 32.31 15.98 0.43
C VAL A 50 30.96 16.61 0.06
N GLN A 51 30.84 17.21 -1.12
CA GLN A 51 29.58 17.80 -1.60
C GLN A 51 28.44 16.77 -1.72
N LEU A 52 28.76 15.52 -2.03
CA LEU A 52 27.79 14.43 -2.09
C LEU A 52 27.35 13.96 -0.70
N GLY A 53 28.24 14.01 0.29
CA GLY A 53 27.92 13.68 1.68
C GLY A 53 26.97 14.67 2.36
N GLU A 54 26.99 15.94 1.93
CA GLU A 54 26.11 17.00 2.45
C GLU A 54 24.75 17.07 1.74
N ALA A 55 24.54 16.26 0.71
CA ALA A 55 23.35 16.34 -0.14
C ALA A 55 22.10 15.73 0.52
N SER A 56 21.00 16.47 0.53
CA SER A 56 19.69 15.96 0.96
C SER A 56 19.11 14.90 0.02
N ASN A 57 19.45 14.95 -1.27
CA ASN A 57 19.10 13.93 -2.26
C ASN A 57 20.35 13.53 -3.05
N LEU A 58 20.97 12.43 -2.62
CA LEU A 58 22.24 11.94 -3.16
C LEU A 58 22.16 11.70 -4.67
N PHE A 59 21.14 10.98 -5.16
CA PHE A 59 21.02 10.63 -6.58
C PHE A 59 20.84 11.87 -7.47
N LEU A 60 20.04 12.85 -7.03
CA LEU A 60 19.84 14.08 -7.79
C LEU A 60 21.11 14.94 -7.83
N LYS A 61 21.78 15.12 -6.68
CA LYS A 61 23.02 15.88 -6.60
C LYS A 61 24.14 15.21 -7.38
N PHE A 62 24.23 13.88 -7.32
CA PHE A 62 25.17 13.09 -8.11
C PHE A 62 24.96 13.31 -9.60
N ALA A 63 23.72 13.23 -10.09
CA ALA A 63 23.43 13.47 -11.51
C ALA A 63 23.76 14.89 -11.97
N GLN A 64 23.63 15.90 -11.09
CA GLN A 64 24.03 17.28 -11.37
C GLN A 64 25.56 17.40 -11.45
N LEU A 65 26.27 16.95 -10.42
CA LEU A 65 27.74 16.98 -10.39
C LEU A 65 28.35 16.16 -11.54
N ALA A 66 27.72 15.06 -11.92
CA ALA A 66 28.13 14.27 -13.08
C ALA A 66 27.99 15.05 -14.39
N LYS A 67 26.93 15.85 -14.57
CA LYS A 67 26.76 16.69 -15.76
C LYS A 67 27.79 17.82 -15.83
N GLU A 68 28.16 18.36 -14.67
CA GLU A 68 29.02 19.54 -14.56
C GLU A 68 30.51 19.19 -14.60
N HIS A 69 30.91 18.10 -13.94
CA HIS A 69 32.32 17.79 -13.68
C HIS A 69 32.82 16.49 -14.33
N SER A 70 31.93 15.57 -14.72
CA SER A 70 32.37 14.28 -15.26
C SER A 70 32.90 14.41 -16.69
N LYS A 71 34.10 13.85 -16.91
CA LYS A 71 34.73 13.77 -18.24
C LYS A 71 34.23 12.60 -19.10
N CYS A 72 33.43 11.70 -18.51
CA CYS A 72 32.86 10.59 -19.26
C CYS A 72 31.67 11.05 -20.12
N PRO A 73 31.46 10.52 -21.34
CA PRO A 73 30.26 10.80 -22.14
C PRO A 73 28.92 10.52 -21.44
N SER A 74 28.91 9.66 -20.41
CA SER A 74 27.75 9.39 -19.55
C SER A 74 27.29 10.63 -18.76
N SER A 75 28.12 11.67 -18.64
CA SER A 75 27.79 12.96 -18.02
C SER A 75 26.47 13.54 -18.54
N ARG A 76 26.19 13.39 -19.84
CA ARG A 76 24.95 13.86 -20.49
C ARG A 76 23.69 13.24 -19.86
N LYS A 77 23.80 12.03 -19.33
CA LYS A 77 22.75 11.29 -18.63
C LYS A 77 22.89 11.34 -17.11
N GLY A 78 23.64 12.31 -16.58
CA GLY A 78 23.91 12.41 -15.14
C GLY A 78 24.83 11.30 -14.63
N GLY A 79 25.77 10.84 -15.47
CA GLY A 79 26.74 9.81 -15.12
C GLY A 79 26.19 8.38 -15.19
N ASP A 80 24.93 8.20 -15.58
CA ASP A 80 24.26 6.89 -15.65
C ASP A 80 24.90 5.98 -16.71
N LEU A 81 25.37 4.81 -16.27
CA LEU A 81 25.92 3.76 -17.13
C LEU A 81 24.88 2.70 -17.52
N GLY A 82 23.67 2.76 -16.94
CA GLY A 82 22.65 1.74 -17.09
C GLY A 82 23.02 0.44 -16.37
N THR A 83 22.40 -0.66 -16.80
CA THR A 83 22.65 -2.00 -16.28
C THR A 83 23.76 -2.69 -17.07
N PHE A 84 24.73 -3.27 -16.38
CA PHE A 84 25.82 -4.04 -16.98
C PHE A 84 26.07 -5.34 -16.21
N ASP A 85 26.62 -6.32 -16.91
CA ASP A 85 27.00 -7.62 -16.35
C ASP A 85 28.42 -7.57 -15.77
N ARG A 86 28.72 -8.50 -14.86
CA ARG A 86 30.06 -8.63 -14.28
C ARG A 86 31.12 -8.87 -15.35
N GLY A 87 32.21 -8.11 -15.30
CA GLY A 87 33.34 -8.18 -16.24
C GLY A 87 33.20 -7.31 -17.49
N GLN A 88 32.12 -6.53 -17.64
CA GLN A 88 31.98 -5.55 -18.74
C GLN A 88 32.72 -4.24 -18.47
N MET A 89 33.07 -3.96 -17.20
CA MET A 89 33.78 -2.76 -16.77
C MET A 89 35.23 -3.09 -16.39
N VAL A 90 36.06 -2.05 -16.21
CA VAL A 90 37.44 -2.23 -15.73
C VAL A 90 37.47 -2.92 -14.36
N PRO A 91 38.46 -3.79 -14.07
CA PRO A 91 38.42 -4.67 -12.89
C PRO A 91 38.21 -3.96 -11.56
N GLU A 92 38.82 -2.78 -11.38
CA GLU A 92 38.70 -1.98 -10.16
C GLU A 92 37.29 -1.42 -9.98
N PHE A 93 36.66 -1.00 -11.08
CA PHE A 93 35.29 -0.50 -11.08
C PHE A 93 34.29 -1.64 -10.89
N ASP A 94 34.49 -2.75 -11.61
CA ASP A 94 33.63 -3.94 -11.54
C ASP A 94 33.58 -4.49 -10.11
N LYS A 95 34.75 -4.62 -9.46
CA LYS A 95 34.82 -5.03 -8.06
C LYS A 95 33.95 -4.17 -7.16
N VAL A 96 34.04 -2.85 -7.27
CA VAL A 96 33.25 -1.94 -6.45
C VAL A 96 31.77 -1.98 -6.80
N ALA A 97 31.40 -2.06 -8.08
CA ALA A 97 30.01 -2.15 -8.50
C ALA A 97 29.30 -3.41 -7.97
N PHE A 98 30.01 -4.54 -7.86
CA PHE A 98 29.44 -5.81 -7.44
C PHE A 98 29.67 -6.17 -5.96
N GLU A 99 30.69 -5.62 -5.30
CA GLU A 99 30.98 -5.90 -3.88
C GLU A 99 30.64 -4.72 -2.95
N GLY A 100 30.57 -3.50 -3.50
CA GLY A 100 30.28 -2.29 -2.73
C GLY A 100 28.85 -2.22 -2.19
N GLU A 101 28.67 -1.35 -1.20
CA GLU A 101 27.36 -1.06 -0.61
C GLU A 101 26.48 -0.25 -1.58
N ILE A 102 25.22 -0.66 -1.73
CA ILE A 102 24.23 0.03 -2.58
C ILE A 102 23.82 1.35 -1.92
N GLY A 103 23.71 2.42 -2.72
CA GLY A 103 23.32 3.74 -2.24
C GLY A 103 24.44 4.54 -1.56
N VAL A 104 25.68 4.02 -1.58
CA VAL A 104 26.88 4.72 -1.09
C VAL A 104 27.74 5.11 -2.29
N VAL A 105 28.43 6.26 -2.18
CA VAL A 105 29.40 6.71 -3.19
C VAL A 105 30.76 6.12 -2.87
N HIS A 106 31.31 5.36 -3.81
CA HIS A 106 32.61 4.71 -3.69
C HIS A 106 33.65 5.40 -4.57
N LYS A 107 34.82 5.71 -4.02
CA LYS A 107 35.96 6.28 -4.77
C LYS A 107 36.84 5.16 -5.31
N VAL A 108 37.12 5.18 -6.61
CA VAL A 108 37.91 4.16 -7.33
C VAL A 108 38.93 4.81 -8.23
N LYS A 109 40.17 4.35 -8.20
CA LYS A 109 41.22 4.77 -9.14
C LYS A 109 41.32 3.77 -10.28
N THR A 110 41.31 4.25 -11.52
CA THR A 110 41.53 3.41 -12.71
C THR A 110 42.58 4.07 -13.62
N GLN A 111 42.90 3.42 -14.74
CA GLN A 111 43.77 4.00 -15.77
C GLN A 111 43.22 5.29 -16.40
N PHE A 112 41.93 5.58 -16.27
CA PHE A 112 41.28 6.77 -16.84
C PHE A 112 41.26 7.97 -15.89
N GLY A 113 41.64 7.77 -14.62
CA GLY A 113 41.57 8.79 -13.58
C GLY A 113 40.84 8.28 -12.33
N TRP A 114 40.19 9.20 -11.64
CA TRP A 114 39.42 8.95 -10.43
C TRP A 114 37.93 8.89 -10.72
N HIS A 115 37.30 7.84 -10.21
CA HIS A 115 35.89 7.57 -10.38
C HIS A 115 35.18 7.65 -9.04
N LEU A 116 34.11 8.44 -8.97
CA LEU A 116 33.10 8.30 -7.92
C LEU A 116 31.98 7.43 -8.48
N VAL A 117 31.63 6.36 -7.80
CA VAL A 117 30.68 5.35 -8.26
C VAL A 117 29.50 5.27 -7.29
N LEU A 118 28.29 5.50 -7.79
CA LEU A 118 27.05 5.34 -7.02
C LEU A 118 26.28 4.15 -7.56
N ILE A 119 26.11 3.13 -6.73
CA ILE A 119 25.41 1.90 -7.09
C ILE A 119 23.92 2.09 -6.78
N SER A 120 23.08 2.07 -7.81
CA SER A 120 21.63 2.25 -7.69
C SER A 120 20.91 0.93 -7.39
N ARG A 121 21.34 -0.16 -8.03
CA ARG A 121 20.74 -1.49 -7.88
C ARG A 121 21.76 -2.57 -8.21
N ARG A 122 21.68 -3.70 -7.50
CA ARG A 122 22.35 -4.95 -7.85
C ARG A 122 21.33 -6.07 -7.92
N LEU A 123 21.40 -6.87 -8.97
CA LEU A 123 20.69 -8.14 -9.13
C LEU A 123 21.76 -9.21 -8.95
N ASP A 124 21.74 -9.93 -7.84
CA ASP A 124 22.72 -10.96 -7.49
C ASP A 124 22.20 -12.38 -7.76
N GLY A 125 21.02 -12.49 -8.39
CA GLY A 125 20.37 -13.76 -8.68
C GLY A 125 19.89 -14.52 -7.44
N THR A 126 19.95 -13.89 -6.25
CA THR A 126 19.43 -14.47 -5.01
C THR A 126 17.94 -14.19 -4.81
N GLU A 127 17.37 -13.24 -5.54
CA GLU A 127 15.92 -13.07 -5.59
C GLU A 127 15.30 -14.29 -6.27
N GLU A 128 14.48 -15.05 -5.52
CA GLU A 128 13.69 -16.12 -6.12
C GLU A 128 12.95 -15.55 -7.34
N PRO A 129 12.97 -16.26 -8.49
CA PRO A 129 12.25 -15.80 -9.66
C PRO A 129 10.81 -15.58 -9.24
N ASP A 130 10.36 -14.32 -9.24
CA ASP A 130 9.00 -13.96 -8.87
C ASP A 130 8.08 -14.78 -9.79
N LYS A 131 7.48 -15.83 -9.22
CA LYS A 131 6.63 -16.81 -9.91
C LYS A 131 5.50 -16.12 -10.69
N TYR A 132 5.18 -14.88 -10.28
CA TYR A 132 4.15 -14.06 -10.87
C TYR A 132 4.71 -12.91 -11.73
N ARG A 133 6.02 -12.81 -11.99
CA ARG A 133 6.63 -11.75 -12.80
C ARG A 133 6.00 -11.69 -14.18
N ASP A 134 5.94 -12.82 -14.86
CA ASP A 134 5.42 -12.89 -16.23
C ASP A 134 3.90 -12.70 -16.25
N LEU A 135 3.20 -13.20 -15.22
CA LEU A 135 1.77 -12.94 -15.02
C LEU A 135 1.48 -11.46 -14.76
N LYS A 136 2.27 -10.79 -13.92
CA LYS A 136 2.19 -9.35 -13.62
C LYS A 136 2.50 -8.52 -14.86
N GLN A 137 3.50 -8.91 -15.64
CA GLN A 137 3.88 -8.20 -16.86
C GLN A 137 2.83 -8.36 -17.96
N ALA A 138 2.25 -9.55 -18.11
CA ALA A 138 1.10 -9.79 -18.97
C ALA A 138 -0.12 -8.97 -18.51
N LEU A 139 -0.43 -9.00 -17.21
CA LEU A 139 -1.51 -8.21 -16.62
C LEU A 139 -1.31 -6.71 -16.88
N LEU A 140 -0.11 -6.17 -16.66
CA LEU A 140 0.21 -4.76 -16.86
C LEU A 140 0.08 -4.34 -18.33
N LYS A 141 0.44 -5.21 -19.28
CA LYS A 141 0.24 -4.98 -20.73
C LYS A 141 -1.23 -5.03 -21.13
N ILE A 142 -2.05 -5.85 -20.46
CA ILE A 142 -3.49 -6.01 -20.75
C ILE A 142 -4.32 -4.92 -20.05
N MET A 143 -3.89 -4.39 -18.90
CA MET A 143 -4.55 -3.32 -18.15
C MET A 143 -5.02 -2.11 -18.99
N PRO A 144 -4.23 -1.53 -19.91
CA PRO A 144 -4.70 -0.41 -20.75
C PRO A 144 -5.83 -0.79 -21.72
N PHE A 145 -5.99 -2.07 -22.05
CA PHE A 145 -7.10 -2.57 -22.85
C PHE A 145 -8.29 -3.01 -21.98
N LEU A 146 -8.02 -3.48 -20.76
CA LEU A 146 -9.05 -3.87 -19.79
C LEU A 146 -9.81 -2.65 -19.25
N GLY A 147 -9.13 -1.51 -19.06
CA GLY A 147 -9.73 -0.25 -18.62
C GLY A 147 -10.95 0.20 -19.46
N PRO A 148 -10.81 0.38 -20.78
CA PRO A 148 -11.93 0.73 -21.65
C PRO A 148 -12.97 -0.39 -21.76
N ILE A 149 -12.59 -1.67 -21.68
CA ILE A 149 -13.56 -2.78 -21.65
C ILE A 149 -14.39 -2.76 -20.37
N ILE A 150 -13.76 -2.55 -19.20
CA ILE A 150 -14.43 -2.39 -17.90
C ILE A 150 -15.32 -1.16 -17.92
N LEU A 151 -14.87 -0.05 -18.51
CA LEU A 151 -15.66 1.17 -18.66
C LEU A 151 -16.90 0.93 -19.55
N ILE A 152 -16.73 0.24 -20.68
CA ILE A 152 -17.82 -0.15 -21.57
C ILE A 152 -18.76 -1.13 -20.85
N PHE A 153 -18.25 -2.03 -20.01
CA PHE A 153 -19.07 -2.94 -19.20
C PHE A 153 -19.87 -2.20 -18.12
N ILE A 154 -19.25 -1.22 -17.45
CA ILE A 154 -19.91 -0.32 -16.48
C ILE A 154 -20.97 0.53 -17.18
N MET A 155 -20.71 1.02 -18.40
CA MET A 155 -21.68 1.82 -19.16
C MET A 155 -22.81 0.96 -19.74
N ALA A 156 -22.53 -0.26 -20.20
CA ALA A 156 -23.51 -1.16 -20.79
C ALA A 156 -24.38 -1.89 -19.75
N TYR A 157 -23.84 -2.18 -18.56
CA TYR A 157 -24.55 -2.87 -17.48
C TYR A 157 -24.89 -1.97 -16.28
N GLY A 158 -24.53 -0.68 -16.36
CA GLY A 158 -24.65 0.26 -15.27
C GLY A 158 -23.74 -0.12 -14.09
N ALA A 159 -23.46 0.85 -13.22
CA ALA A 159 -23.30 0.50 -11.82
C ALA A 159 -24.65 -0.09 -11.37
N ARG A 160 -24.86 -1.40 -11.53
CA ARG A 160 -25.60 -2.13 -10.51
C ARG A 160 -24.80 -1.85 -9.27
N GLY A 161 -25.26 -0.84 -8.51
CA GLY A 161 -24.69 -0.53 -7.22
C GLY A 161 -24.43 -1.85 -6.54
N SER A 162 -23.20 -2.02 -6.02
CA SER A 162 -23.01 -2.94 -4.92
C SER A 162 -24.25 -2.76 -4.07
N LYS A 163 -25.11 -3.78 -3.99
CA LYS A 163 -26.15 -3.80 -2.97
C LYS A 163 -25.33 -3.87 -1.70
N GLY A 164 -24.95 -2.68 -1.21
CA GLY A 164 -24.14 -2.53 -0.02
C GLY A 164 -24.85 -3.39 1.00
N GLY A 165 -24.08 -4.31 1.61
CA GLY A 165 -24.60 -5.11 2.70
C GLY A 165 -25.26 -4.20 3.75
N PRO A 166 -26.06 -4.77 4.65
CA PRO A 166 -26.77 -3.97 5.66
C PRO A 166 -25.79 -3.01 6.33
N ARG A 167 -26.14 -1.72 6.36
CA ARG A 167 -25.39 -0.66 7.03
C ARG A 167 -26.20 -0.15 8.21
N ALA A 168 -25.56 0.20 9.31
CA ALA A 168 -26.20 0.73 10.49
C ALA A 168 -25.50 2.00 10.98
N ARG A 169 -26.28 2.89 11.59
CA ARG A 169 -25.79 4.01 12.39
C ARG A 169 -26.07 3.75 13.85
N ALA A 170 -25.01 3.79 14.65
CA ALA A 170 -25.12 3.62 16.09
C ALA A 170 -24.36 4.72 16.83
N PHE A 171 -24.86 5.04 18.01
CA PHE A 171 -24.21 5.89 18.99
C PHE A 171 -23.73 5.02 20.14
N HIS A 172 -22.61 5.37 20.76
CA HIS A 172 -22.14 4.62 21.93
C HIS A 172 -21.44 5.47 22.99
N ILE A 173 -21.39 4.94 24.21
CA ILE A 173 -20.55 5.42 25.30
C ILE A 173 -19.63 4.27 25.71
N LEU A 174 -18.32 4.51 25.76
CA LEU A 174 -17.33 3.54 26.22
C LEU A 174 -16.87 3.89 27.63
N VAL A 175 -17.09 2.98 28.58
CA VAL A 175 -16.64 3.08 29.98
C VAL A 175 -15.86 1.84 30.38
N LYS A 176 -14.97 1.97 31.37
CA LYS A 176 -14.13 0.86 31.83
C LYS A 176 -14.84 -0.04 32.84
N SER A 177 -15.75 0.53 33.65
CA SER A 177 -16.46 -0.19 34.70
C SER A 177 -17.88 -0.60 34.26
N GLU A 178 -18.30 -1.81 34.65
CA GLU A 178 -19.67 -2.28 34.42
C GLU A 178 -20.69 -1.46 35.22
N ASP A 179 -20.36 -1.11 36.46
CA ASP A 179 -21.24 -0.33 37.34
C ASP A 179 -21.54 1.07 36.77
N GLU A 180 -20.58 1.65 36.06
CA GLU A 180 -20.77 2.92 35.36
C GLU A 180 -21.68 2.74 34.15
N ALA A 181 -21.50 1.66 33.39
CA ALA A 181 -22.34 1.34 32.24
C ALA A 181 -23.80 1.13 32.68
N ASP A 182 -24.04 0.45 33.81
CA ASP A 182 -25.39 0.19 34.32
C ASP A 182 -26.11 1.44 34.82
N LYS A 183 -25.37 2.37 35.44
CA LYS A 183 -25.92 3.68 35.84
C LYS A 183 -26.33 4.49 34.61
N LEU A 184 -25.44 4.57 33.62
CA LEU A 184 -25.72 5.27 32.36
C LEU A 184 -26.86 4.61 31.60
N PHE A 185 -26.93 3.29 31.58
CA PHE A 185 -28.02 2.55 30.93
C PHE A 185 -29.37 2.92 31.54
N LYS A 186 -29.50 2.89 32.87
CA LYS A 186 -30.74 3.27 33.57
C LYS A 186 -31.11 4.73 33.34
N GLU A 187 -30.12 5.63 33.33
CA GLU A 187 -30.36 7.06 33.10
C GLU A 187 -30.84 7.35 31.67
N ILE A 188 -30.28 6.66 30.67
CA ILE A 188 -30.68 6.85 29.28
C ILE A 188 -32.01 6.15 29.00
N ASP A 189 -32.26 4.99 29.59
CA ASP A 189 -33.52 4.25 29.37
C ASP A 189 -34.74 4.98 29.96
N ALA A 190 -34.55 5.71 31.06
CA ALA A 190 -35.58 6.57 31.67
C ALA A 190 -35.88 7.86 30.88
N ALA A 191 -35.08 8.21 29.86
CA ALA A 191 -35.27 9.42 29.07
C ALA A 191 -36.23 9.18 27.88
N GLU A 192 -37.11 10.14 27.61
CA GLU A 192 -37.96 10.13 26.40
C GLU A 192 -37.12 10.20 25.12
N ASP A 193 -36.08 11.06 25.10
CA ASP A 193 -35.13 11.21 24.00
C ASP A 193 -33.79 10.53 24.30
N LYS A 194 -33.77 9.19 24.19
CA LYS A 194 -32.58 8.34 24.43
C LYS A 194 -31.34 8.81 23.68
N LYS A 195 -31.49 9.26 22.42
CA LYS A 195 -30.39 9.73 21.56
C LYS A 195 -29.72 11.01 22.09
N THR A 196 -30.52 12.01 22.46
CA THR A 196 -30.02 13.31 22.93
C THR A 196 -29.29 13.11 24.26
N LYS A 197 -29.91 12.36 25.18
CA LYS A 197 -29.34 12.07 26.50
C LYS A 197 -28.04 11.27 26.40
N LEU A 198 -27.98 10.26 25.52
CA LEU A 198 -26.76 9.51 25.25
C LEU A 198 -25.66 10.43 24.68
N SER A 199 -26.00 11.35 23.78
CA SER A 199 -25.03 12.27 23.18
C SER A 199 -24.40 13.21 24.21
N GLU A 200 -25.18 13.70 25.16
CA GLU A 200 -24.69 14.54 26.26
C GLU A 200 -23.77 13.75 27.21
N LEU A 201 -24.17 12.54 27.58
CA LEU A 201 -23.39 11.68 28.47
C LEU A 201 -22.11 11.16 27.80
N ALA A 202 -22.16 10.90 26.49
CA ALA A 202 -21.02 10.49 25.69
C ALA A 202 -19.91 11.55 25.69
N GLY A 203 -20.28 12.84 25.59
CA GLY A 203 -19.31 13.93 25.64
C GLY A 203 -18.60 14.07 26.98
N LYS A 204 -19.23 13.63 28.08
CA LYS A 204 -18.71 13.76 29.45
C LYS A 204 -17.97 12.51 29.95
N HIS A 205 -18.48 11.32 29.61
CA HIS A 205 -18.05 10.05 30.21
C HIS A 205 -17.41 9.06 29.24
N SER A 206 -17.53 9.26 27.91
CA SER A 206 -16.99 8.30 26.95
C SER A 206 -15.47 8.41 26.86
N THR A 207 -14.79 7.28 27.00
CA THR A 207 -13.35 7.15 26.76
C THR A 207 -13.03 7.02 25.26
N CYS A 208 -14.05 6.86 24.40
CA CYS A 208 -13.88 6.74 22.96
C CYS A 208 -13.71 8.11 22.28
N PRO A 209 -12.87 8.26 21.23
CA PRO A 209 -12.76 9.50 20.46
C PRO A 209 -14.10 10.02 19.90
N SER A 210 -15.08 9.13 19.70
CA SER A 210 -16.45 9.46 19.29
C SER A 210 -17.19 10.32 20.32
N GLY A 211 -16.76 10.36 21.58
CA GLY A 211 -17.35 11.22 22.63
C GLY A 211 -17.40 12.70 22.22
N LYS A 212 -16.40 13.18 21.46
CA LYS A 212 -16.38 14.55 20.92
C LYS A 212 -17.53 14.84 19.94
N LYS A 213 -18.11 13.81 19.34
CA LYS A 213 -19.28 13.86 18.44
C LYS A 213 -20.54 13.33 19.11
N GLY A 214 -20.62 13.38 20.45
CA GLY A 214 -21.75 12.84 21.18
C GLY A 214 -21.89 11.32 21.03
N GLY A 215 -20.79 10.60 20.82
CA GLY A 215 -20.79 9.14 20.69
C GLY A 215 -21.21 8.62 19.30
N ASP A 216 -21.42 9.49 18.31
CA ASP A 216 -21.79 9.10 16.94
C ASP A 216 -20.64 8.37 16.22
N LEU A 217 -20.88 7.13 15.80
CA LEU A 217 -19.94 6.34 15.00
C LEU A 217 -20.14 6.48 13.49
N GLY A 218 -21.20 7.18 13.05
CA GLY A 218 -21.56 7.25 11.64
C GLY A 218 -22.13 5.95 11.10
N MET A 219 -22.17 5.84 9.77
CA MET A 219 -22.74 4.69 9.05
C MET A 219 -21.68 3.64 8.74
N PHE A 220 -21.76 2.48 9.38
CA PHE A 220 -20.84 1.35 9.17
C PHE A 220 -21.57 0.11 8.66
N GLY A 221 -20.84 -0.78 8.01
CA GLY A 221 -21.31 -2.08 7.51
C GLY A 221 -20.95 -3.25 8.43
N ARG A 222 -21.57 -4.41 8.20
CA ARG A 222 -21.22 -5.65 8.92
C ARG A 222 -19.73 -5.97 8.80
N GLY A 223 -19.10 -6.27 9.94
CA GLY A 223 -17.68 -6.63 10.01
C GLY A 223 -16.69 -5.45 10.07
N GLU A 224 -17.18 -4.20 10.04
CA GLU A 224 -16.32 -3.02 10.25
C GLU A 224 -16.07 -2.73 11.75
N MET A 225 -16.90 -3.29 12.64
CA MET A 225 -16.80 -3.17 14.10
C MET A 225 -16.44 -4.51 14.74
N VAL A 226 -16.07 -4.49 16.03
CA VAL A 226 -15.76 -5.72 16.77
C VAL A 226 -16.96 -6.68 16.77
N PRO A 227 -16.76 -8.01 16.66
CA PRO A 227 -17.84 -8.97 16.41
C PRO A 227 -19.00 -8.89 17.40
N GLN A 228 -18.71 -8.67 18.68
CA GLN A 228 -19.72 -8.54 19.74
C GLN A 228 -20.59 -7.29 19.53
N PHE A 229 -19.99 -6.17 19.13
CA PHE A 229 -20.69 -4.92 18.85
C PHE A 229 -21.51 -5.02 17.56
N ASP A 230 -20.92 -5.58 16.50
CA ASP A 230 -21.57 -5.80 15.22
C ASP A 230 -22.84 -6.64 15.37
N LYS A 231 -22.75 -7.73 16.14
CA LYS A 231 -23.89 -8.59 16.44
C LYS A 231 -25.04 -7.83 17.08
N VAL A 232 -24.76 -7.04 18.12
CA VAL A 232 -25.80 -6.29 18.85
C VAL A 232 -26.45 -5.22 17.97
N VAL A 233 -25.68 -4.50 17.15
CA VAL A 233 -26.23 -3.46 16.28
C VAL A 233 -27.05 -4.04 15.13
N PHE A 234 -26.58 -5.14 14.51
CA PHE A 234 -27.22 -5.69 13.33
C PHE A 234 -28.29 -6.75 13.64
N GLU A 235 -28.27 -7.40 14.80
CA GLU A 235 -29.33 -8.33 15.22
C GLU A 235 -30.36 -7.68 16.16
N GLY A 236 -29.97 -6.62 16.88
CA GLY A 236 -30.83 -5.89 17.79
C GLY A 236 -31.97 -5.10 17.13
N GLU A 237 -32.84 -4.55 17.97
CA GLU A 237 -33.92 -3.66 17.56
C GLU A 237 -33.40 -2.22 17.39
N VAL A 238 -33.86 -1.57 16.32
CA VAL A 238 -33.48 -0.18 16.04
C VAL A 238 -34.27 0.71 17.00
N GLY A 239 -33.58 1.59 17.71
CA GLY A 239 -34.14 2.47 18.74
C GLY A 239 -34.03 1.93 20.17
N GLU A 240 -33.57 0.69 20.35
CA GLU A 240 -33.36 0.10 21.67
C GLU A 240 -31.92 0.33 22.18
N LEU A 241 -31.79 0.53 23.48
CA LEU A 241 -30.50 0.57 24.16
C LEU A 241 -30.00 -0.85 24.39
N ALA A 242 -28.73 -1.08 24.05
CA ALA A 242 -28.08 -2.34 24.36
C ALA A 242 -26.75 -2.10 25.07
N LYS A 243 -26.38 -3.06 25.93
CA LYS A 243 -25.08 -3.11 26.61
C LYS A 243 -24.26 -4.24 26.01
N VAL A 244 -23.00 -3.95 25.66
CA VAL A 244 -22.07 -4.97 25.16
C VAL A 244 -20.69 -4.78 25.78
N GLN A 245 -20.09 -5.89 26.21
CA GLN A 245 -18.70 -5.91 26.65
C GLN A 245 -17.80 -6.27 25.46
N THR A 246 -16.72 -5.53 25.29
CA THR A 246 -15.69 -5.82 24.30
C THR A 246 -14.31 -5.75 24.96
N GLN A 247 -13.25 -6.05 24.21
CA GLN A 247 -11.87 -5.88 24.67
C GLN A 247 -11.52 -4.43 25.09
N PHE A 248 -12.31 -3.43 24.67
CA PHE A 248 -12.09 -2.02 25.01
C PHE A 248 -12.83 -1.57 26.28
N GLY A 249 -13.68 -2.43 26.84
CA GLY A 249 -14.50 -2.13 28.01
C GLY A 249 -15.99 -2.35 27.73
N TRP A 250 -16.83 -1.62 28.46
CA TRP A 250 -18.27 -1.68 28.37
C TRP A 250 -18.81 -0.58 27.45
N HIS A 251 -19.64 -0.99 26.51
CA HIS A 251 -20.30 -0.10 25.57
C HIS A 251 -21.80 -0.09 25.82
N VAL A 252 -22.34 1.08 26.09
CA VAL A 252 -23.78 1.33 26.02
C VAL A 252 -24.05 1.94 24.65
N LEU A 253 -24.86 1.27 23.84
CA LEU A 253 -25.07 1.64 22.45
C LEU A 253 -26.56 1.77 22.10
N LEU A 254 -26.83 2.64 21.13
CA LEU A 254 -28.16 2.91 20.59
C LEU A 254 -28.07 2.89 19.06
N CYS A 255 -28.74 1.93 18.42
CA CYS A 255 -28.84 1.89 16.98
C CYS A 255 -29.98 2.82 16.51
N THR A 256 -29.66 3.90 15.79
CA THR A 256 -30.68 4.86 15.34
C THR A 256 -31.25 4.53 13.97
N GLU A 257 -30.46 3.90 13.11
CA GLU A 257 -30.85 3.65 11.73
C GLU A 257 -30.16 2.39 11.20
N ARG A 258 -30.89 1.58 10.42
CA ARG A 258 -30.34 0.42 9.70
C ARG A 258 -30.90 0.37 8.29
N LEU A 259 -30.02 0.45 7.30
CA LEU A 259 -30.31 0.47 5.88
C LEU A 259 -29.90 -0.84 5.21
N GLY A 260 -30.71 -1.35 4.28
CA GLY A 260 -30.40 -2.54 3.49
C GLY A 260 -30.63 -3.88 4.19
N ASP A 261 -31.16 -3.87 5.41
CA ASP A 261 -31.52 -5.08 6.13
C ASP A 261 -32.87 -5.60 5.59
N LYS A 262 -32.82 -6.60 4.71
CA LYS A 262 -34.01 -7.40 4.40
C LYS A 262 -34.32 -8.27 5.61
N LYS A 263 -34.90 -7.70 6.67
CA LYS A 263 -35.72 -8.53 7.57
C LYS A 263 -36.87 -9.05 6.72
N SER A 264 -36.81 -10.31 6.32
CA SER A 264 -37.93 -10.97 5.64
C SER A 264 -39.17 -10.83 6.52
N LYS A 265 -40.16 -10.09 6.02
CA LYS A 265 -41.54 -10.50 6.17
C LYS A 265 -41.98 -11.05 4.82
#